data_AF-A0A165IZA2-F1
#
_entry.id   AF-A0A165IZA2-F1
#
_cell.length_a   1.000
_cell.length_b   1.000
_cell.length_c   1.000
_cell.angle_alpha   90.00
_cell.angle_beta   90.00
_cell.angle_gamma   90.00
#
_symmetry.space_group_name_H-M   'P 1'
#
loop_
_entity.id
_entity.type
_entity.pdbx_description
1 polymer ?
#
loop_
_entity_poly.entity_id
_entity_poly.type
_entity_poly.pdbx_seq_one_letter_code
_entity_poly.pdbx_strand_id
1 'polypeptide(L)'
;MASTTVARAHTGVSSAVQPKPGLGGTGTEDDPIVIDWDGDDDKENPWNWSNLTKLTQTYQIAFSTFCVSLGSSMYAGGARGIAKDVFRNDGEVTALGISLYVLGFGLGPLARTTHPHTLCTVLTCMRSRARLTSRSSRRYPRHVRISPDERVHANSVTPQMYGRRKVFICSWIPFTLSQLGCWFARNPVQMLAFRLIGGAVGSAPLTGGGGGVSDMFAPRDRAFAMALYTMMPFMGPILGPLIGGAIAQNAGWRRIFLVLFCFAAMIAIVNILNMRESYTPVLLRWRARRLHLESGGTVHYLSKYDVGRSLSLAHLLRVNLSRPF
;
A
#
# COMPACT_ATOMS: atom_id res chain seq x y z
N MET A 1 51.15 -26.34 12.98
CA MET A 1 51.96 -25.38 12.18
C MET A 1 51.82 -25.83 10.74
N ALA A 2 51.29 -25.12 9.75
CA ALA A 2 51.04 -23.70 9.51
C ALA A 2 49.72 -23.58 8.71
N SER A 3 48.78 -22.73 9.12
CA SER A 3 48.66 -21.29 8.78
C SER A 3 47.99 -21.04 7.43
N THR A 4 46.68 -20.82 7.49
CA THR A 4 45.96 -19.65 6.96
C THR A 4 46.59 -18.93 5.76
N THR A 5 46.02 -19.04 4.56
CA THR A 5 45.98 -17.97 3.53
C THR A 5 44.90 -18.32 2.48
N VAL A 6 43.62 -18.17 2.83
CA VAL A 6 42.58 -17.99 1.78
C VAL A 6 42.53 -16.51 1.47
N ALA A 7 42.78 -16.21 0.20
CA ALA A 7 43.09 -14.91 -0.34
C ALA A 7 42.07 -13.84 0.06
N ARG A 8 42.60 -12.89 0.81
CA ARG A 8 42.08 -11.59 1.21
C ARG A 8 41.97 -10.71 -0.05
N ALA A 9 40.89 -10.84 -0.80
CA ALA A 9 40.60 -9.98 -1.97
C ALA A 9 39.11 -9.61 -2.06
N HIS A 10 38.51 -9.18 -0.95
CA HIS A 10 37.19 -8.54 -0.92
C HIS A 10 37.22 -7.29 -0.04
N THR A 11 38.14 -6.36 -0.33
CA THR A 11 38.21 -5.07 0.38
C THR A 11 37.39 -4.04 -0.38
N GLY A 12 36.14 -3.87 0.07
CA GLY A 12 35.23 -2.81 -0.37
C GLY A 12 33.80 -2.97 0.15
N VAL A 13 33.38 -4.19 0.50
CA VAL A 13 32.09 -4.43 1.15
C VAL A 13 32.26 -4.24 2.64
N SER A 14 31.48 -3.32 3.23
CA SER A 14 31.46 -3.01 4.65
C SER A 14 31.42 -4.30 5.48
N SER A 15 32.40 -4.47 6.37
CA SER A 15 32.62 -5.64 7.25
C SER A 15 31.50 -5.91 8.28
N ALA A 16 30.32 -5.31 8.09
CA ALA A 16 29.24 -5.28 9.06
C ALA A 16 28.07 -6.24 8.78
N VAL A 17 27.94 -6.80 7.57
CA VAL A 17 26.81 -7.70 7.25
C VAL A 17 27.31 -9.14 7.18
N GLN A 18 27.36 -9.80 8.34
CA GLN A 18 27.66 -11.23 8.43
C GLN A 18 26.38 -12.03 8.13
N PRO A 19 26.41 -13.02 7.23
CA PRO A 19 25.25 -13.89 7.02
C PRO A 19 24.92 -14.65 8.32
N LYS A 20 23.63 -14.72 8.67
CA LYS A 20 23.15 -15.42 9.86
C LYS A 20 23.58 -16.91 9.81
N PRO A 21 23.99 -17.52 10.94
CA PRO A 21 24.37 -18.94 10.95
C PRO A 21 23.19 -19.81 10.46
N GLY A 22 23.40 -20.58 9.39
CA GLY A 22 22.40 -21.50 8.81
C GLY A 22 21.69 -21.02 7.54
N LEU A 23 21.94 -19.79 7.06
CA LEU A 23 21.37 -19.23 5.81
C LEU A 23 22.42 -18.54 4.91
N GLY A 24 23.71 -18.86 5.11
CA GLY A 24 24.80 -18.32 4.30
C GLY A 24 25.05 -19.14 3.04
N GLY A 25 24.55 -18.65 1.91
CA GLY A 25 24.98 -19.13 0.60
C GLY A 25 26.36 -18.60 0.22
N THR A 26 27.01 -19.22 -0.74
CA THR A 26 28.31 -18.81 -1.30
C THR A 26 28.25 -17.50 -2.10
N GLY A 27 27.04 -17.00 -2.38
CA GLY A 27 26.82 -15.76 -3.14
C GLY A 27 26.72 -15.96 -4.65
N THR A 28 26.65 -17.22 -5.09
CA THR A 28 26.51 -17.65 -6.49
C THR A 28 25.03 -17.64 -6.91
N GLU A 29 24.74 -17.64 -8.21
CA GLU A 29 23.36 -17.64 -8.74
C GLU A 29 22.52 -18.83 -8.24
N ASP A 30 23.15 -20.01 -8.11
CA ASP A 30 22.53 -21.23 -7.58
C ASP A 30 22.46 -21.28 -6.05
N ASP A 31 23.21 -20.44 -5.34
CA ASP A 31 23.32 -20.43 -3.86
C ASP A 31 23.49 -19.00 -3.32
N PRO A 32 22.40 -18.20 -3.34
CA PRO A 32 22.44 -16.79 -2.98
C PRO A 32 22.55 -16.57 -1.47
N ILE A 33 23.17 -15.46 -1.06
CA ILE A 33 23.20 -15.05 0.34
C ILE A 33 21.80 -14.59 0.75
N VAL A 34 21.19 -15.30 1.70
CA VAL A 34 19.86 -14.94 2.20
C VAL A 34 19.97 -13.86 3.27
N ILE A 35 19.29 -12.74 3.04
CA ILE A 35 19.25 -11.60 3.96
C ILE A 35 18.03 -11.69 4.86
N ASP A 36 18.29 -11.51 6.15
CA ASP A 36 17.33 -11.29 7.23
C ASP A 36 17.80 -10.08 8.06
N TRP A 37 17.09 -9.72 9.11
CA TRP A 37 17.52 -8.69 10.05
C TRP A 37 18.80 -9.10 10.81
N ASP A 38 19.73 -8.15 10.98
CA ASP A 38 21.06 -8.40 11.60
C ASP A 38 20.96 -8.69 13.11
N GLY A 39 19.82 -8.42 13.73
CA GLY A 39 19.56 -8.65 15.15
C GLY A 39 18.21 -8.08 15.59
N ASP A 40 17.87 -8.28 16.87
CA ASP A 40 16.60 -7.80 17.43
C ASP A 40 16.52 -6.27 17.52
N ASP A 41 17.67 -5.56 17.53
CA ASP A 41 17.78 -4.08 17.61
C ASP A 41 18.01 -3.39 16.25
N ASP A 42 17.79 -4.06 15.13
CA ASP A 42 17.98 -3.48 13.79
C ASP A 42 17.06 -2.26 13.57
N LYS A 43 17.64 -1.08 13.27
CA LYS A 43 16.90 0.18 13.07
C LYS A 43 16.01 0.16 11.83
N GLU A 44 16.31 -0.69 10.85
CA GLU A 44 15.48 -0.85 9.65
C GLU A 44 14.23 -1.70 9.92
N ASN A 45 14.21 -2.47 11.01
CA ASN A 45 13.04 -3.24 11.42
C ASN A 45 11.91 -2.31 11.91
N PRO A 46 10.68 -2.38 11.34
CA PRO A 46 9.53 -1.60 11.80
C PRO A 46 9.20 -1.76 13.29
N TRP A 47 9.58 -2.89 13.89
CA TRP A 47 9.40 -3.15 15.32
C TRP A 47 10.25 -2.27 16.22
N ASN A 48 11.36 -1.70 15.71
CA ASN A 48 12.27 -0.87 16.49
C ASN A 48 12.07 0.63 16.26
N TRP A 49 11.03 1.01 15.50
CA TRP A 49 10.70 2.42 15.33
C TRP A 49 10.25 3.06 16.64
N SER A 50 10.48 4.38 16.76
CA SER A 50 10.00 5.16 17.89
C SER A 50 8.48 5.07 18.02
N ASN A 51 7.99 5.05 19.26
CA ASN A 51 6.55 4.93 19.55
C ASN A 51 5.73 6.01 18.85
N LEU A 52 6.26 7.24 18.73
CA LEU A 52 5.60 8.32 18.00
C LEU A 52 5.43 8.02 16.51
N THR A 53 6.45 7.42 15.88
CA THR A 53 6.36 7.02 14.46
C THR A 53 5.28 5.96 14.29
N LYS A 54 5.31 4.91 15.13
CA LYS A 54 4.33 3.82 15.08
C LYS A 54 2.91 4.34 15.31
N LEU A 55 2.71 5.16 16.33
CA LEU A 55 1.41 5.78 16.63
C LEU A 55 0.92 6.67 15.48
N THR A 56 1.81 7.49 14.90
CA THR A 56 1.45 8.36 13.77
C THR A 56 1.02 7.57 12.55
N GLN A 57 1.71 6.46 12.22
CA GLN A 57 1.28 5.56 11.14
C GLN A 57 -0.07 4.89 11.46
N THR A 58 -0.27 4.43 12.69
CA THR A 58 -1.55 3.83 13.13
C THR A 58 -2.70 4.83 13.01
N TYR A 59 -2.54 6.05 13.50
CA TYR A 59 -3.56 7.09 13.39
C TYR A 59 -3.85 7.45 11.93
N GLN A 60 -2.84 7.55 11.07
CA GLN A 60 -3.05 7.82 9.63
C GLN A 60 -3.91 6.75 8.97
N ILE A 61 -3.58 5.47 9.19
CA ILE A 61 -4.36 4.35 8.68
C ILE A 61 -5.79 4.39 9.23
N ALA A 62 -5.95 4.65 10.53
CA ALA A 62 -7.25 4.69 11.19
C ALA A 62 -8.13 5.86 10.68
N PHE A 63 -7.56 7.05 10.50
CA PHE A 63 -8.26 8.22 9.95
C PHE A 63 -8.64 8.03 8.48
N SER A 64 -7.79 7.39 7.67
CA SER A 64 -8.16 6.98 6.32
C SER A 64 -9.39 6.06 6.34
N THR A 65 -9.42 5.08 7.24
CA THR A 65 -10.57 4.18 7.38
C THR A 65 -11.82 4.90 7.88
N PHE A 66 -11.68 5.83 8.83
CA PHE A 66 -12.76 6.70 9.28
C PHE A 66 -13.35 7.51 8.13
N CYS A 67 -12.52 8.15 7.29
CA CYS A 67 -12.99 8.94 6.16
C CYS A 67 -13.79 8.12 5.14
N VAL A 68 -13.39 6.87 4.89
CA VAL A 68 -14.12 5.94 4.02
C VAL A 68 -15.48 5.57 4.64
N SER A 69 -15.50 5.25 5.93
CA SER A 69 -16.72 4.95 6.69
C SER A 69 -17.68 6.16 6.76
N LEU A 70 -17.12 7.36 6.88
CA LEU A 70 -17.85 8.62 6.89
C LEU A 70 -18.51 8.90 5.52
N GLY A 71 -17.88 8.48 4.42
CA GLY A 71 -18.38 8.68 3.06
C GLY A 71 -19.71 7.98 2.76
N SER A 72 -19.92 6.76 3.27
CA SER A 72 -21.22 6.07 3.18
C SER A 72 -22.25 6.68 4.13
N SER A 73 -21.83 7.01 5.35
CA SER A 73 -22.71 7.44 6.43
C SER A 73 -23.25 8.88 6.24
N MET A 74 -22.41 9.83 5.80
CA MET A 74 -22.85 11.19 5.51
C MET A 74 -23.81 11.28 4.31
N TYR A 75 -23.74 10.33 3.39
CA TYR A 75 -24.69 10.26 2.28
C TYR A 75 -26.12 10.07 2.75
N ALA A 76 -26.32 9.21 3.76
CA ALA A 76 -27.64 8.96 4.32
C ALA A 76 -28.25 10.25 4.87
N GLY A 77 -27.44 11.12 5.50
CA GLY A 77 -27.88 12.45 5.96
C GLY A 77 -28.33 13.38 4.82
N GLY A 78 -27.73 13.25 3.63
CA GLY A 78 -28.09 14.00 2.43
C GLY A 78 -29.13 13.33 1.53
N ALA A 79 -29.59 12.12 1.87
CA ALA A 79 -30.34 11.25 0.96
C ALA A 79 -31.61 11.91 0.41
N ARG A 80 -32.35 12.65 1.24
CA ARG A 80 -33.57 13.36 0.81
C ARG A 80 -33.30 14.40 -0.28
N GLY A 81 -32.23 15.18 -0.13
CA GLY A 81 -31.84 16.19 -1.12
C GLY A 81 -31.33 15.56 -2.41
N ILE A 82 -30.58 14.46 -2.30
CA ILE A 82 -30.05 13.72 -3.44
C ILE A 82 -31.17 13.05 -4.23
N ALA A 83 -32.14 12.45 -3.53
CA ALA A 83 -33.31 11.82 -4.13
C ALA A 83 -34.07 12.83 -5.01
N LYS A 84 -34.31 14.03 -4.48
CA LYS A 84 -35.02 15.10 -5.18
C LYS A 84 -34.27 15.63 -6.40
N ASP A 85 -32.99 15.98 -6.22
CA ASP A 85 -32.21 16.69 -7.24
C ASP A 85 -31.65 15.77 -8.34
N VAL A 86 -31.31 14.51 -8.01
CA VAL A 86 -30.56 13.61 -8.90
C VAL A 86 -31.40 12.40 -9.32
N PHE A 87 -32.17 11.83 -8.39
CA PHE A 87 -32.92 10.59 -8.61
C PHE A 87 -34.42 10.79 -8.85
N ARG A 88 -34.88 12.01 -9.14
CA ARG A 88 -36.29 12.32 -9.46
C ARG A 88 -37.29 11.82 -8.41
N ASN A 89 -36.91 11.89 -7.14
CA ASN A 89 -37.65 11.39 -5.96
C ASN A 89 -37.78 9.86 -5.85
N ASP A 90 -36.95 9.10 -6.58
CA ASP A 90 -36.90 7.65 -6.41
C ASP A 90 -36.08 7.26 -5.16
N GLY A 91 -36.77 6.73 -4.16
CA GLY A 91 -36.16 6.26 -2.91
C GLY A 91 -35.32 5.00 -3.09
N GLU A 92 -35.68 4.12 -4.03
CA GLU A 92 -34.98 2.87 -4.27
C GLU A 92 -33.60 3.13 -4.89
N VAL A 93 -33.54 4.01 -5.88
CA VAL A 93 -32.27 4.39 -6.53
C VAL A 93 -31.36 5.18 -5.58
N THR A 94 -31.94 5.90 -4.61
CA THR A 94 -31.16 6.56 -3.56
C THR A 94 -30.53 5.54 -2.62
N ALA A 95 -31.28 4.52 -2.19
CA ALA A 95 -30.74 3.42 -1.39
C ALA A 95 -29.66 2.63 -2.15
N LEU A 96 -29.84 2.43 -3.46
CA LEU A 96 -28.86 1.80 -4.35
C LEU A 96 -27.49 2.52 -4.30
N GLY A 97 -27.46 3.84 -4.08
CA GLY A 97 -26.22 4.60 -3.93
C GLY A 97 -25.39 4.24 -2.69
N ILE A 98 -26.02 3.77 -1.61
CA ILE A 98 -25.32 3.23 -0.42
C ILE A 98 -24.89 1.80 -0.71
N SER A 99 -25.80 0.99 -1.25
CA SER A 99 -25.53 -0.43 -1.55
C SER A 99 -24.39 -0.61 -2.54
N LEU A 100 -24.32 0.18 -3.61
CA LEU A 100 -23.21 0.13 -4.58
C LEU A 100 -21.88 0.57 -3.98
N TYR A 101 -21.89 1.51 -3.04
CA TYR A 101 -20.67 1.91 -2.34
C TYR A 101 -20.13 0.75 -1.48
N VAL A 102 -21.02 0.04 -0.77
CA VAL A 102 -20.67 -1.15 0.02
C VAL A 102 -20.27 -2.32 -0.89
N LEU A 103 -20.96 -2.53 -2.01
CA LEU A 103 -20.59 -3.53 -3.03
C LEU A 103 -19.17 -3.28 -3.55
N GLY A 104 -18.82 -2.00 -3.76
CA GLY A 104 -17.47 -1.58 -4.11
C GLY A 104 -16.44 -2.12 -3.12
N PHE A 105 -16.70 -2.10 -1.81
CA PHE A 105 -15.77 -2.65 -0.82
C PHE A 105 -15.47 -4.13 -1.00
N GLY A 106 -16.45 -4.93 -1.45
CA GLY A 106 -16.23 -6.35 -1.76
C GLY A 106 -15.40 -6.55 -3.04
N LEU A 107 -15.63 -5.72 -4.06
CA LEU A 107 -14.91 -5.81 -5.34
C LEU A 107 -13.49 -5.26 -5.28
N GLY A 108 -13.21 -4.30 -4.39
CA GLY A 108 -11.93 -3.62 -4.29
C GLY A 108 -10.72 -4.52 -3.99
N PRO A 109 -10.79 -5.42 -3.01
CA PRO A 109 -9.74 -6.40 -2.74
C PRO A 109 -9.50 -7.35 -3.92
N LEU A 110 -10.57 -7.84 -4.54
CA LEU A 110 -10.50 -8.75 -5.70
C LEU A 110 -9.80 -8.06 -6.88
N ALA A 111 -10.17 -6.82 -7.20
CA ALA A 111 -9.52 -6.06 -8.27
C ALA A 111 -8.01 -5.87 -8.02
N ARG A 112 -7.61 -5.66 -6.75
CA ARG A 112 -6.19 -5.52 -6.37
C ARG A 112 -5.41 -6.83 -6.45
N THR A 113 -6.03 -7.97 -6.21
CA THR A 113 -5.39 -9.27 -6.37
C THR A 113 -5.19 -9.66 -7.83
N THR A 114 -6.11 -9.25 -8.71
CA THR A 114 -6.12 -9.69 -10.13
C THR A 114 -5.30 -8.77 -11.05
N HIS A 115 -5.26 -7.45 -10.78
CA HIS A 115 -4.54 -6.48 -11.63
C HIS A 115 -3.61 -5.56 -10.80
N PRO A 116 -2.43 -6.04 -10.38
CA PRO A 116 -1.45 -5.21 -9.66
C PRO A 116 -0.84 -4.08 -10.49
N HIS A 117 -0.91 -4.18 -11.83
CA HIS A 117 -0.23 -3.25 -12.72
C HIS A 117 -1.01 -1.94 -12.95
N THR A 118 -2.34 -1.92 -12.85
CA THR A 118 -3.13 -0.81 -13.40
C THR A 118 -3.09 0.45 -12.54
N LEU A 119 -3.04 0.33 -11.21
CA LEU A 119 -3.09 1.50 -10.32
C LEU A 119 -1.71 2.06 -9.94
N CYS A 120 -0.68 1.21 -9.85
CA CYS A 120 0.65 1.62 -9.37
C CYS A 120 1.64 1.91 -10.52
N THR A 121 1.46 1.31 -11.70
CA THR A 121 2.41 1.45 -12.83
C THR A 121 2.29 2.81 -13.50
N VAL A 122 1.10 3.42 -13.58
CA VAL A 122 0.93 4.74 -14.23
C VAL A 122 1.78 5.82 -13.53
N LEU A 123 1.76 5.88 -12.20
CA LEU A 123 2.51 6.88 -11.45
C LEU A 123 4.00 6.53 -11.28
N THR A 124 4.34 5.24 -11.21
CA THR A 124 5.75 4.81 -11.05
C THR A 124 6.51 4.83 -12.38
N CYS A 125 5.86 4.48 -13.49
CA CYS A 125 6.44 4.51 -14.84
C CYS A 125 6.68 5.95 -15.32
N MET A 126 5.83 6.91 -14.93
CA MET A 126 6.09 8.34 -15.17
C MET A 126 7.34 8.82 -14.41
N ARG A 127 7.55 8.38 -13.17
CA ARG A 127 8.75 8.73 -12.38
C ARG A 127 10.03 8.02 -12.85
N SER A 128 9.96 6.81 -13.41
CA SER A 128 11.13 6.12 -13.97
C SER A 128 11.56 6.72 -15.31
N ARG A 129 10.61 7.12 -16.18
CA ARG A 129 10.93 7.86 -17.42
C ARG A 129 11.55 9.24 -17.15
N ALA A 130 11.09 9.97 -16.13
CA ALA A 130 11.64 11.30 -15.79
C ALA A 130 13.05 11.27 -15.16
N ARG A 131 13.48 10.14 -14.58
CA ARG A 131 14.86 9.99 -14.03
C ARG A 131 15.87 9.52 -15.06
N LEU A 132 15.43 8.90 -16.14
CA LEU A 132 16.31 8.46 -17.23
C LEU A 132 16.66 9.59 -18.20
N THR A 133 15.91 10.70 -18.20
CA THR A 133 16.17 11.86 -19.07
C THR A 133 17.07 12.95 -18.46
N SER A 134 17.31 12.97 -17.13
CA SER A 134 18.11 14.03 -16.48
C SER A 134 19.46 13.62 -15.91
N ARG A 135 19.88 12.36 -16.03
CA ARG A 135 21.23 11.90 -15.60
C ARG A 135 22.09 11.47 -16.78
N SER A 136 22.25 12.38 -17.73
CA SER A 136 23.47 12.44 -18.56
C SER A 136 24.62 12.94 -17.65
N SER A 137 25.78 12.26 -17.69
CA SER A 137 27.09 12.68 -17.14
C SER A 137 27.65 12.09 -15.81
N ARG A 138 27.14 10.98 -15.25
CA ARG A 138 27.98 10.15 -14.34
C ARG A 138 28.41 8.87 -15.04
N ARG A 139 29.68 8.87 -15.42
CA ARG A 139 30.44 7.79 -16.05
C ARG A 139 30.43 6.57 -15.11
N TYR A 140 29.49 5.66 -15.32
CA TYR A 140 29.55 4.31 -14.73
C TYR A 140 30.62 3.49 -15.46
N PRO A 141 31.39 2.63 -14.77
CA PRO A 141 32.26 1.68 -15.44
C PRO A 141 31.42 0.76 -16.34
N ARG A 142 31.76 0.72 -17.63
CA ARG A 142 31.08 0.00 -18.70
C ARG A 142 31.36 -1.52 -18.67
N HIS A 143 31.14 -2.21 -17.55
CA HIS A 143 31.22 -3.68 -17.55
C HIS A 143 30.28 -4.29 -16.51
N VAL A 144 28.97 -4.14 -16.71
CA VAL A 144 27.97 -5.04 -16.10
C VAL A 144 27.09 -5.52 -17.24
N ARG A 145 27.46 -6.67 -17.80
CA ARG A 145 26.66 -7.34 -18.83
C ARG A 145 25.56 -8.08 -18.07
N ILE A 146 24.45 -7.39 -17.81
CA ILE A 146 23.23 -7.98 -17.23
C ILE A 146 22.85 -9.16 -18.15
N SER A 147 22.86 -10.38 -17.61
CA SER A 147 22.51 -11.58 -18.36
C SER A 147 21.05 -11.48 -18.86
N PRO A 148 20.71 -12.10 -20.00
CA PRO A 148 19.34 -12.06 -20.52
C PRO A 148 18.30 -12.58 -19.51
N ASP A 149 18.66 -13.51 -18.62
CA ASP A 149 17.81 -14.06 -17.57
C ASP A 149 17.57 -13.11 -16.38
N GLU A 150 18.54 -12.25 -16.03
CA GLU A 150 18.37 -11.23 -14.99
C GLU A 150 17.32 -10.17 -15.40
N ARG A 151 17.15 -9.96 -16.72
CA ARG A 151 16.01 -9.18 -17.26
C ARG A 151 14.67 -9.88 -17.08
N VAL A 152 14.62 -11.22 -17.14
CA VAL A 152 13.40 -12.01 -16.89
C VAL A 152 13.06 -12.00 -15.39
N HIS A 153 14.06 -12.10 -14.51
CA HIS A 153 13.90 -12.02 -13.06
C HIS A 153 13.53 -10.61 -12.56
N ALA A 154 14.02 -9.56 -13.20
CA ALA A 154 13.60 -8.18 -12.91
C ALA A 154 12.16 -7.87 -13.36
N ASN A 155 11.62 -8.65 -14.30
CA ASN A 155 10.31 -8.42 -14.92
C ASN A 155 9.17 -9.25 -14.32
N SER A 156 9.44 -10.19 -13.41
CA SER A 156 8.42 -11.03 -12.76
C SER A 156 7.75 -10.35 -11.56
N VAL A 157 7.37 -9.07 -11.71
CA VAL A 157 6.84 -8.24 -10.62
C VAL A 157 5.44 -8.70 -10.16
N THR A 158 5.38 -9.56 -9.14
CA THR A 158 4.12 -10.07 -8.58
C THR A 158 3.36 -9.00 -7.76
N PRO A 159 2.03 -9.12 -7.58
CA PRO A 159 1.21 -8.18 -6.80
C PRO A 159 1.73 -7.89 -5.39
N GLN A 160 2.35 -8.88 -4.74
CA GLN A 160 2.92 -8.77 -3.39
C GLN A 160 4.31 -8.10 -3.38
N MET A 161 4.74 -7.53 -4.52
CA MET A 161 6.02 -6.80 -4.65
C MET A 161 5.89 -5.29 -4.47
N TYR A 162 4.67 -4.74 -4.45
CA TYR A 162 4.44 -3.34 -4.17
C TYR A 162 4.20 -3.15 -2.67
N GLY A 163 5.13 -2.45 -2.00
CA GLY A 163 5.03 -2.16 -0.57
C GLY A 163 3.71 -1.46 -0.20
N ARG A 164 3.26 -1.66 1.04
CA ARG A 164 1.94 -1.23 1.52
C ARG A 164 1.74 0.27 1.34
N ARG A 165 2.80 1.07 1.52
CA ARG A 165 2.74 2.53 1.35
C ARG A 165 2.24 2.92 -0.04
N LYS A 166 2.77 2.27 -1.10
CA LYS A 166 2.38 2.58 -2.48
C LYS A 166 0.94 2.19 -2.75
N VAL A 167 0.51 1.03 -2.23
CA VAL A 167 -0.87 0.57 -2.37
C VAL A 167 -1.85 1.55 -1.73
N PHE A 168 -1.56 2.03 -0.52
CA PHE A 168 -2.40 3.02 0.15
C PHE A 168 -2.43 4.36 -0.60
N ILE A 169 -1.28 4.92 -1.00
CA ILE A 169 -1.24 6.21 -1.70
C ILE A 169 -1.94 6.13 -3.07
N CYS A 170 -1.66 5.09 -3.87
CA CYS A 170 -2.23 4.94 -5.22
C CYS A 170 -3.73 4.66 -5.22
N SER A 171 -4.28 4.04 -4.18
CA SER A 171 -5.72 3.84 -4.03
C SER A 171 -6.45 5.06 -3.45
N TRP A 172 -5.74 5.87 -2.66
CA TRP A 172 -6.32 7.05 -2.01
C TRP A 172 -6.54 8.24 -2.96
N ILE A 173 -5.70 8.40 -3.99
CA ILE A 173 -5.87 9.44 -5.01
C ILE A 173 -7.21 9.26 -5.79
N PRO A 174 -7.50 8.10 -6.40
CA PRO A 174 -8.78 7.90 -7.09
C PRO A 174 -9.97 7.92 -6.13
N PHE A 175 -9.78 7.54 -4.87
CA PHE A 175 -10.81 7.73 -3.83
C PHE A 175 -11.18 9.20 -3.70
N THR A 176 -10.19 10.06 -3.52
CA THR A 176 -10.38 11.51 -3.38
C THR A 176 -11.06 12.10 -4.64
N LEU A 177 -10.63 11.69 -5.83
CA LEU A 177 -11.24 12.13 -7.10
C LEU A 177 -12.68 11.64 -7.27
N SER A 178 -13.03 10.45 -6.78
CA SER A 178 -14.42 9.96 -6.82
C SER A 178 -15.38 10.82 -5.99
N GLN A 179 -14.89 11.38 -4.86
CA GLN A 179 -15.66 12.32 -4.05
C GLN A 179 -15.90 13.64 -4.79
N LEU A 180 -14.88 14.13 -5.51
CA LEU A 180 -15.01 15.29 -6.39
C LEU A 180 -16.00 15.03 -7.53
N GLY A 181 -15.97 13.82 -8.11
CA GLY A 181 -16.93 13.39 -9.12
C GLY A 181 -18.37 13.39 -8.61
N CYS A 182 -18.59 12.93 -7.37
CA CYS A 182 -19.91 12.99 -6.74
C CYS A 182 -20.39 14.42 -6.48
N TRP A 183 -19.49 15.38 -6.23
CA TRP A 183 -19.85 16.79 -6.08
C TRP A 183 -20.38 17.40 -7.39
N PHE A 184 -19.80 17.02 -8.53
CA PHE A 184 -20.22 17.47 -9.86
C PHE A 184 -21.31 16.64 -10.51
N ALA A 185 -21.68 15.49 -9.93
CA ALA A 185 -22.66 14.59 -10.51
C ALA A 185 -24.03 15.26 -10.63
N ARG A 186 -24.51 15.35 -11.88
CA ARG A 186 -25.86 15.84 -12.23
C ARG A 186 -26.80 14.71 -12.66
N ASN A 187 -26.22 13.57 -13.03
CA ASN A 187 -26.94 12.40 -13.53
C ASN A 187 -26.92 11.26 -12.50
N PRO A 188 -28.00 10.47 -12.40
CA PRO A 188 -28.06 9.34 -11.48
C PRO A 188 -26.98 8.31 -11.78
N VAL A 189 -26.75 7.99 -13.06
CA VAL A 189 -25.70 7.05 -13.49
C VAL A 189 -24.30 7.53 -13.05
N GLN A 190 -24.00 8.82 -13.18
CA GLN A 190 -22.71 9.38 -12.76
C GLN A 190 -22.54 9.27 -11.24
N MET A 191 -23.58 9.60 -10.47
CA MET A 191 -23.56 9.47 -9.02
C MET A 191 -23.29 8.02 -8.61
N LEU A 192 -24.06 7.06 -9.15
CA LEU A 192 -23.91 5.64 -8.82
C LEU A 192 -22.54 5.08 -9.26
N ALA A 193 -22.03 5.48 -10.42
CA ALA A 193 -20.71 5.07 -10.90
C ALA A 193 -19.58 5.57 -9.98
N PHE A 194 -19.58 6.85 -9.61
CA PHE A 194 -18.58 7.38 -8.68
C PHE A 194 -18.68 6.76 -7.29
N ARG A 195 -19.89 6.39 -6.85
CA ARG A 195 -20.09 5.63 -5.61
C ARG A 195 -19.46 4.25 -5.65
N LEU A 196 -19.72 3.49 -6.71
CA LEU A 196 -19.14 2.16 -6.88
C LEU A 196 -17.60 2.24 -6.93
N ILE A 197 -17.07 3.18 -7.73
CA ILE A 197 -15.63 3.41 -7.84
C ILE A 197 -15.04 3.80 -6.49
N GLY A 198 -15.64 4.77 -5.80
CA GLY A 198 -15.21 5.26 -4.49
C GLY A 198 -15.17 4.16 -3.44
N GLY A 199 -16.17 3.28 -3.41
CA GLY A 199 -16.17 2.10 -2.56
C GLY A 199 -15.04 1.14 -2.91
N ALA A 200 -14.87 0.80 -4.20
CA ALA A 200 -13.83 -0.12 -4.66
C ALA A 200 -12.42 0.35 -4.30
N VAL A 201 -12.09 1.60 -4.60
CA VAL A 201 -10.76 2.15 -4.34
C VAL A 201 -10.54 2.50 -2.86
N GLY A 202 -11.61 2.88 -2.13
CA GLY A 202 -11.58 3.17 -0.70
C GLY A 202 -11.41 1.95 0.20
N SER A 203 -11.57 0.73 -0.35
CA SER A 203 -11.39 -0.53 0.40
C SER A 203 -9.97 -0.77 0.93
N ALA A 204 -8.96 -0.06 0.41
CA ALA A 204 -7.56 -0.34 0.70
C ALA A 204 -7.16 -0.21 2.18
N PRO A 205 -7.40 0.93 2.86
CA PRO A 205 -7.12 1.06 4.29
C PRO A 205 -8.00 0.13 5.14
N LEU A 206 -9.22 -0.20 4.74
CA LEU A 206 -10.08 -1.15 5.47
C LEU A 206 -9.48 -2.56 5.51
N THR A 207 -9.06 -3.09 4.37
CA THR A 207 -8.58 -4.48 4.29
C THR A 207 -7.09 -4.60 4.58
N GLY A 208 -6.29 -3.60 4.20
CA GLY A 208 -4.84 -3.61 4.38
C GLY A 208 -4.37 -2.94 5.67
N GLY A 209 -5.21 -2.12 6.30
CA GLY A 209 -4.84 -1.28 7.44
C GLY A 209 -4.47 -2.07 8.69
N GLY A 210 -5.29 -3.07 9.05
CA GLY A 210 -4.97 -3.97 10.15
C GLY A 210 -3.62 -4.66 9.95
N GLY A 211 -3.37 -5.18 8.76
CA GLY A 211 -2.07 -5.76 8.42
C GLY A 211 -0.91 -4.74 8.50
N GLY A 212 -1.14 -3.48 8.12
CA GLY A 212 -0.15 -2.41 8.25
C GLY A 212 0.20 -2.11 9.71
N VAL A 213 -0.81 -2.13 10.60
CA VAL A 213 -0.63 -1.98 12.05
C VAL A 213 0.09 -3.20 12.64
N SER A 214 -0.27 -4.43 12.24
CA SER A 214 0.40 -5.64 12.77
C SER A 214 1.86 -5.73 12.39
N ASP A 215 2.26 -5.13 11.26
CA ASP A 215 3.66 -5.18 10.81
C ASP A 215 4.58 -4.31 11.69
N MET A 216 4.04 -3.32 12.43
CA MET A 216 4.84 -2.38 13.24
C MET A 216 4.89 -2.72 14.74
N PHE A 217 3.97 -3.56 15.23
CA PHE A 217 3.83 -3.85 16.65
C PHE A 217 4.06 -5.34 16.94
N ALA A 218 4.86 -5.61 17.97
CA ALA A 218 5.04 -6.96 18.49
C ALA A 218 3.69 -7.57 18.96
N PRO A 219 3.52 -8.90 18.93
CA PRO A 219 2.27 -9.57 19.31
C PRO A 219 1.73 -9.18 20.69
N ARG A 220 2.60 -8.82 21.64
CA ARG A 220 2.24 -8.39 22.99
C ARG A 220 1.56 -7.02 23.04
N ASP A 221 2.02 -6.06 22.23
CA ASP A 221 1.60 -4.65 22.32
C ASP A 221 0.68 -4.23 21.16
N ARG A 222 0.49 -5.10 20.16
CA ARG A 222 -0.37 -4.79 19.00
C ARG A 222 -1.85 -4.63 19.35
N ALA A 223 -2.32 -5.19 20.47
CA ALA A 223 -3.75 -5.19 20.83
C ALA A 223 -4.29 -3.75 21.00
N PHE A 224 -3.54 -2.89 21.69
CA PHE A 224 -3.93 -1.50 21.89
C PHE A 224 -3.94 -0.71 20.56
N ALA A 225 -2.91 -0.85 19.75
CA ALA A 225 -2.84 -0.18 18.44
C ALA A 225 -3.95 -0.65 17.48
N MET A 226 -4.27 -1.94 17.51
CA MET A 226 -5.38 -2.51 16.74
C MET A 226 -6.73 -2.01 17.24
N ALA A 227 -6.94 -1.90 18.56
CA ALA A 227 -8.16 -1.34 19.12
C ALA A 227 -8.37 0.12 18.67
N LEU A 228 -7.33 0.96 18.72
CA LEU A 228 -7.40 2.33 18.20
C LEU A 228 -7.75 2.37 16.72
N TYR A 229 -7.17 1.47 15.93
CA TYR A 229 -7.49 1.35 14.51
C TYR A 229 -8.94 0.93 14.27
N THR A 230 -9.47 -0.06 15.00
CA THR A 230 -10.82 -0.58 14.79
C THR A 230 -11.91 0.36 15.27
N MET A 231 -11.67 1.18 16.29
CA MET A 231 -12.65 2.16 16.79
C MET A 231 -13.06 3.20 15.73
N MET A 232 -12.12 3.60 14.87
CA MET A 232 -12.33 4.64 13.86
C MET A 232 -13.41 4.29 12.82
N PRO A 233 -13.42 3.08 12.19
CA PRO A 233 -14.52 2.65 11.34
C PRO A 233 -15.91 2.76 11.99
N PHE A 234 -16.04 2.39 13.27
CA PHE A 234 -17.31 2.44 14.01
C PHE A 234 -17.77 3.86 14.32
N MET A 235 -16.83 4.81 14.42
CA MET A 235 -17.16 6.22 14.59
C MET A 235 -17.89 6.81 13.36
N GLY A 236 -17.66 6.24 12.16
CA GLY A 236 -18.24 6.72 10.91
C GLY A 236 -19.76 6.71 10.87
N PRO A 237 -20.45 5.59 11.17
CA PRO A 237 -21.91 5.53 11.23
C PRO A 237 -22.53 6.36 12.36
N ILE A 238 -21.78 6.62 13.43
CA ILE A 238 -22.24 7.45 14.56
C ILE A 238 -22.22 8.93 14.15
N LEU A 239 -21.10 9.42 13.63
CA LEU A 239 -20.92 10.84 13.31
C LEU A 239 -21.45 11.21 11.92
N GLY A 240 -21.51 10.26 11.00
CA GLY A 240 -21.86 10.49 9.60
C GLY A 240 -23.25 11.09 9.40
N PRO A 241 -24.34 10.50 9.92
CA PRO A 241 -25.68 11.04 9.80
C PRO A 241 -25.83 12.41 10.49
N LEU A 242 -25.14 12.61 11.62
CA LEU A 242 -25.15 13.87 12.37
C LEU A 242 -24.54 15.00 11.53
N ILE A 243 -23.30 14.82 11.07
CA ILE A 243 -22.59 15.84 10.29
C ILE A 243 -23.23 16.00 8.90
N GLY A 244 -23.57 14.87 8.25
CA GLY A 244 -24.21 14.85 6.94
C GLY A 244 -25.58 15.51 6.95
N GLY A 245 -26.40 15.24 7.97
CA GLY A 245 -27.72 15.85 8.15
C GLY A 245 -27.64 17.35 8.41
N ALA A 246 -26.73 17.78 9.30
CA ALA A 246 -26.51 19.21 9.58
C ALA A 246 -26.08 19.98 8.33
N ILE A 247 -25.15 19.43 7.54
CA ILE A 247 -24.72 20.04 6.28
C ILE A 247 -25.85 20.03 5.25
N ALA A 248 -26.59 18.92 5.12
CA ALA A 248 -27.68 18.80 4.16
C ALA A 248 -28.77 19.86 4.38
N GLN A 249 -29.13 20.12 5.64
CA GLN A 249 -30.17 21.08 6.00
C GLN A 249 -29.73 22.53 5.77
N ASN A 250 -28.50 22.89 6.13
CA ASN A 250 -28.05 24.28 6.13
C ASN A 250 -27.44 24.71 4.79
N ALA A 251 -26.65 23.83 4.16
CA ALA A 251 -25.80 24.17 3.00
C ALA A 251 -26.08 23.30 1.76
N GLY A 252 -27.02 22.35 1.87
CA GLY A 252 -27.41 21.44 0.80
C GLY A 252 -26.50 20.21 0.68
N TRP A 253 -27.04 19.14 0.08
CA TRP A 253 -26.39 17.84 -0.02
C TRP A 253 -25.08 17.87 -0.83
N ARG A 254 -24.95 18.75 -1.83
CA ARG A 254 -23.74 18.85 -2.66
C ARG A 254 -22.50 19.18 -1.81
N ARG A 255 -22.66 19.98 -0.75
CA ARG A 255 -21.56 20.39 0.13
C ARG A 255 -21.03 19.24 0.98
N ILE A 256 -21.81 18.18 1.21
CA ILE A 256 -21.34 16.96 1.87
C ILE A 256 -20.15 16.36 1.11
N PHE A 257 -20.28 16.25 -0.22
CA PHE A 257 -19.22 15.70 -1.07
C PHE A 257 -17.99 16.60 -1.14
N LEU A 258 -18.18 17.93 -1.08
CA LEU A 258 -17.08 18.87 -1.01
C LEU A 258 -16.30 18.75 0.32
N VAL A 259 -17.01 18.65 1.45
CA VAL A 259 -16.38 18.44 2.76
C VAL A 259 -15.62 17.11 2.79
N LEU A 260 -16.22 16.04 2.28
CA LEU A 260 -15.56 14.73 2.15
C LEU A 260 -14.34 14.78 1.23
N PHE A 261 -14.40 15.55 0.13
CA PHE A 261 -13.28 15.76 -0.77
C PHE A 261 -12.13 16.49 -0.05
N CYS A 262 -12.42 17.60 0.64
CA CYS A 262 -11.40 18.34 1.39
C CYS A 262 -10.77 17.49 2.49
N PHE A 263 -11.58 16.70 3.21
CA PHE A 263 -11.08 15.79 4.24
C PHE A 263 -10.22 14.67 3.66
N ALA A 264 -10.65 14.04 2.56
CA ALA A 264 -9.88 13.02 1.87
C ALA A 264 -8.58 13.59 1.27
N ALA A 265 -8.60 14.80 0.72
CA ALA A 265 -7.43 15.48 0.17
C ALA A 265 -6.40 15.83 1.25
N MET A 266 -6.86 16.31 2.42
CA MET A 266 -5.99 16.55 3.57
C MET A 266 -5.30 15.26 4.01
N ILE A 267 -6.06 14.16 4.16
CA ILE A 267 -5.49 12.85 4.48
C ILE A 267 -4.52 12.38 3.40
N ALA A 268 -4.81 12.65 2.11
CA ALA A 268 -3.93 12.30 1.01
C ALA A 268 -2.56 12.99 1.14
N ILE A 269 -2.55 14.29 1.44
CA ILE A 269 -1.32 15.08 1.62
C ILE A 269 -0.53 14.53 2.81
N VAL A 270 -1.19 14.31 3.95
CA VAL A 270 -0.54 13.76 5.15
C VAL A 270 0.06 12.37 4.87
N ASN A 271 -0.67 11.49 4.19
CA ASN A 271 -0.20 10.15 3.82
C ASN A 271 0.99 10.21 2.85
N ILE A 272 1.00 11.12 1.88
CA ILE A 272 2.12 11.27 0.94
C ILE A 272 3.40 11.67 1.68
N LEU A 273 3.30 12.63 2.60
CA LEU A 273 4.44 13.20 3.33
C LEU A 273 4.98 12.26 4.41
N ASN A 274 4.09 11.69 5.23
CA ASN A 274 4.49 11.03 6.47
C ASN A 274 4.49 9.50 6.40
N MET A 275 3.73 8.88 5.49
CA MET A 275 3.57 7.43 5.49
C MET A 275 4.89 6.74 5.17
N ARG A 276 5.30 5.80 6.01
CA ARG A 276 6.53 5.01 5.85
C ARG A 276 6.18 3.60 5.37
N GLU A 277 7.12 2.93 4.72
CA GLU A 277 6.92 1.54 4.31
C GLU A 277 7.12 0.63 5.52
N SER A 278 6.09 -0.10 5.91
CA SER A 278 6.11 -1.03 7.06
C SER A 278 6.25 -2.51 6.65
N TYR A 279 6.17 -2.83 5.36
CA TYR A 279 6.07 -4.22 4.91
C TYR A 279 7.43 -4.93 4.85
N THR A 280 7.73 -5.76 5.86
CA THR A 280 9.00 -6.49 6.06
C THR A 280 9.60 -7.12 4.79
N PRO A 281 8.83 -7.85 3.95
CA PRO A 281 9.40 -8.46 2.73
C PRO A 281 9.92 -7.43 1.72
N VAL A 282 9.30 -6.26 1.64
CA VAL A 282 9.77 -5.20 0.73
C VAL A 282 10.99 -4.48 1.30
N LEU A 283 11.07 -4.26 2.62
CA LEU A 283 12.27 -3.70 3.24
C LEU A 283 13.49 -4.62 3.03
N LEU A 284 13.36 -5.92 3.30
CA LEU A 284 14.46 -6.87 3.10
C LEU A 284 14.88 -7.01 1.62
N ARG A 285 13.93 -6.92 0.68
CA ARG A 285 14.26 -6.88 -0.75
C ARG A 285 15.02 -5.61 -1.14
N TRP A 286 14.65 -4.44 -0.59
CA TRP A 286 15.39 -3.20 -0.83
C TRP A 286 16.80 -3.28 -0.27
N ARG A 287 16.95 -3.89 0.90
CA ARG A 287 18.24 -4.17 1.51
C ARG A 287 19.08 -5.13 0.67
N ALA A 288 18.49 -6.23 0.19
CA ALA A 288 19.16 -7.16 -0.73
C ALA A 288 19.65 -6.50 -2.01
N ARG A 289 18.79 -5.68 -2.62
CA ARG A 289 19.18 -4.90 -3.80
C ARG A 289 20.32 -3.92 -3.49
N ARG A 290 20.30 -3.28 -2.33
CA ARG A 290 21.35 -2.34 -1.91
C ARG A 290 22.70 -3.06 -1.76
N LEU A 291 22.72 -4.20 -1.05
CA LEU A 291 23.93 -4.99 -0.84
C LEU A 291 24.46 -5.60 -2.14
N HIS A 292 23.57 -6.03 -3.04
CA HIS A 292 23.95 -6.49 -4.38
C HIS A 292 24.65 -5.39 -5.19
N LEU A 293 24.10 -4.17 -5.17
CA LEU A 293 24.70 -3.02 -5.83
C LEU A 293 26.03 -2.59 -5.19
N GLU A 294 26.12 -2.62 -3.86
CA GLU A 294 27.37 -2.31 -3.12
C GLU A 294 28.46 -3.37 -3.38
N SER A 295 28.07 -4.61 -3.70
CA SER A 295 29.00 -5.69 -4.10
C SER A 295 29.41 -5.62 -5.59
N GLY A 296 29.01 -4.56 -6.31
CA GLY A 296 29.34 -4.40 -7.72
C GLY A 296 28.72 -5.46 -8.65
N GLY A 297 27.65 -6.15 -8.20
CA GLY A 297 26.98 -7.21 -8.96
C GLY A 297 27.66 -8.58 -8.90
N THR A 298 28.73 -8.74 -8.13
CA THR A 298 29.48 -10.02 -8.03
C THR A 298 28.85 -11.03 -7.06
N VAL A 299 28.05 -10.56 -6.10
CA VAL A 299 27.44 -11.39 -5.06
C VAL A 299 25.92 -11.26 -5.16
N HIS A 300 25.22 -12.37 -5.36
CA HIS A 300 23.75 -12.38 -5.42
C HIS A 300 23.15 -12.51 -4.02
N TYR A 301 22.32 -11.54 -3.63
CA TYR A 301 21.61 -11.54 -2.35
C TYR A 301 20.11 -11.72 -2.58
N LEU A 302 19.50 -12.62 -1.80
CA LEU A 302 18.08 -12.92 -1.87
C LEU A 302 17.40 -12.58 -0.53
N SER A 303 16.16 -12.10 -0.56
CA SER A 303 15.41 -11.91 0.69
C SER A 303 14.94 -13.27 1.23
N LYS A 304 14.88 -13.44 2.56
CA LYS A 304 14.33 -14.65 3.20
C LYS A 304 12.94 -15.04 2.70
N TYR A 305 12.13 -14.06 2.27
CA TYR A 305 10.76 -14.26 1.78
C TYR A 305 10.67 -14.71 0.32
N ASP A 306 11.79 -14.75 -0.40
CA ASP A 306 11.87 -15.16 -1.81
C ASP A 306 12.51 -16.54 -2.01
N VAL A 307 13.00 -17.17 -0.92
CA VAL A 307 13.57 -18.51 -0.94
C VAL A 307 12.47 -19.54 -1.29
N GLY A 308 12.64 -20.28 -2.38
CA GLY A 308 11.73 -21.37 -2.78
C GLY A 308 10.42 -20.96 -3.47
N ARG A 309 10.27 -19.70 -3.88
CA ARG A 309 9.03 -19.20 -4.49
C ARG A 309 9.03 -19.38 -6.01
N SER A 310 8.13 -20.20 -6.55
CA SER A 310 7.90 -20.28 -7.99
C SER A 310 7.18 -19.01 -8.48
N LEU A 311 7.81 -18.28 -9.40
CA LEU A 311 7.40 -16.93 -9.84
C LEU A 311 6.12 -16.93 -10.73
N SER A 312 5.42 -18.06 -10.86
CA SER A 312 4.24 -18.17 -11.71
C SER A 312 3.00 -17.54 -11.05
N LEU A 313 2.45 -16.53 -11.73
CA LEU A 313 1.26 -15.78 -11.30
C LEU A 313 0.01 -16.67 -11.17
N ALA A 314 -0.14 -17.65 -12.08
CA ALA A 314 -1.25 -18.60 -12.05
C ALA A 314 -1.18 -19.52 -10.82
N HIS A 315 0.03 -19.93 -10.43
CA HIS A 315 0.26 -20.71 -9.23
C HIS A 315 -0.08 -19.90 -7.97
N LEU A 316 0.38 -18.65 -7.89
CA LEU A 316 0.06 -17.76 -6.76
C LEU A 316 -1.43 -17.43 -6.64
N LEU A 317 -2.13 -17.20 -7.75
CA LEU A 317 -3.59 -16.99 -7.74
C LEU A 317 -4.33 -18.22 -7.26
N ARG A 318 -3.98 -19.40 -7.79
CA ARG A 318 -4.57 -20.68 -7.34
C ARG A 318 -4.34 -20.93 -5.87
N VAL A 319 -3.14 -20.67 -5.36
CA VAL A 319 -2.77 -20.87 -3.95
C VAL A 319 -3.49 -19.87 -3.03
N ASN A 320 -3.60 -18.59 -3.41
CA ASN A 320 -4.30 -17.60 -2.60
C ASN A 320 -5.82 -17.83 -2.60
N LEU A 321 -6.40 -18.28 -3.72
CA LEU A 321 -7.82 -18.63 -3.80
C LEU A 321 -8.15 -19.97 -3.10
N SER A 322 -7.19 -20.89 -3.00
CA SER A 322 -7.38 -22.18 -2.32
C SER A 322 -7.14 -22.11 -0.81
N ARG A 323 -6.56 -21.02 -0.29
CA ARG A 323 -6.36 -20.85 1.15
C ARG A 323 -7.63 -20.25 1.75
N PRO A 324 -8.28 -20.93 2.72
CA PRO A 324 -9.40 -20.34 3.44
C PRO A 324 -8.90 -19.13 4.24
N PHE A 325 -9.69 -18.06 4.20
CA PHE A 325 -9.45 -16.78 4.86
C PHE A 325 -9.73 -16.83 6.37
#